data_AF-A0A8J7Q3X5-F1
#
_entry.id   AF-A0A8J7Q3X5-F1
#
_cell.length_a   1.000
_cell.length_b   1.000
_cell.length_c   1.000
_cell.angle_alpha   90.00
_cell.angle_beta   90.00
_cell.angle_gamma   90.00
#
_symmetry.space_group_name_H-M   'P 1'
#
loop_
_entity.id
_entity.type
_entity.pdbx_description
1 polymer ?
#
loop_
_entity_poly.entity_id
_entity_poly.type
_entity_poly.pdbx_seq_one_letter_code
_entity_poly.pdbx_strand_id
1 'polypeptide(L)'
;MLQRLVLLAVLATSPLAAADRANVLIVLTDDQGFGDLGVHGNPVLKTPNIDSFAKRSVQLTHFYVSPVCSPTRSSLMTGRYNYRTGVVDTFLGRSMMRSEEVTLAEMLRDAGYRTGLFGKWHLGDNYPMRPQDQGFEEVLMHRGGGIAQPSDPPGGSSYTDPILFRNGKAERFKGYVTDVLTDAALEFIAKPSEKPFFAYVAYNCPHAPYQVRDEDWKPYRGIDLGPDAFPKTGSPWAGKKLNQDEIGRAYGMIANLDANFGRLLAKVPENTLVLFLTDNGPGGVRWNAGLRNRKGTVYEGGIRVPFFAAWKGRLPEGRKLETPAAHIDITPTVLEACGVPAPKGVAMDGRSVLPLLEGEKIDWPGRHLFFQWHRGDDPEPGRAFAVRGPRYKLVQAAGVQPGKYEPKYELFDIVNDPFEQNDLAAREPQIARDLRARYDAWFEDVTATLKANRPRIHVGSEHENPTVLTRQDWRGPAAGWGPNDIGHWDLSVERGGKYRVTVTFEPAKVERKAVLRLGSEEATATLSAGQAQVAFEKLTLVKGDARVEARADGEPKAGAKYVEIERVGD
;
A
#
# COMPACT_ATOMS: atom_id res chain seq x y z
N MET A 1 59.67 33.30 9.13
CA MET A 1 59.10 32.21 9.97
C MET A 1 57.74 32.66 10.46
N LEU A 2 56.64 32.12 9.94
CA LEU A 2 55.35 31.99 10.65
C LEU A 2 54.45 31.09 9.78
N GLN A 3 54.49 29.78 10.03
CA GLN A 3 53.54 28.83 9.45
C GLN A 3 52.22 28.93 10.25
N ARG A 4 51.13 29.32 9.58
CA ARG A 4 49.78 29.23 10.14
C ARG A 4 49.30 27.78 10.00
N LEU A 5 49.23 27.06 11.13
CA LEU A 5 48.46 25.81 11.21
C LEU A 5 46.97 26.13 11.11
N VAL A 6 46.32 25.59 10.09
CA VAL A 6 44.85 25.48 10.02
C VAL A 6 44.48 24.19 10.72
N LEU A 7 43.85 24.29 11.89
CA LEU A 7 43.31 23.14 12.63
C LEU A 7 41.96 22.77 12.00
N LEU A 8 41.92 21.68 11.23
CA LEU A 8 40.67 21.07 10.79
C LEU A 8 40.01 20.40 12.01
N ALA A 9 38.96 21.01 12.55
CA ALA A 9 38.12 20.37 13.56
C ALA A 9 37.25 19.31 12.86
N VAL A 10 37.68 18.05 12.93
CA VAL A 10 36.83 16.90 12.59
C VAL A 10 35.83 16.75 13.73
N LEU A 11 34.59 17.21 13.53
CA LEU A 11 33.46 16.88 14.39
C LEU A 11 33.20 15.37 14.25
N ALA A 12 33.74 14.58 15.17
CA ALA A 12 33.42 13.17 15.29
C ALA A 12 31.97 13.05 15.76
N THR A 13 31.06 12.71 14.84
CA THR A 13 29.71 12.28 15.18
C THR A 13 29.81 10.95 15.92
N SER A 14 29.75 10.98 17.25
CA SER A 14 29.65 9.75 18.03
C SER A 14 28.39 9.00 17.60
N PRO A 15 28.46 7.70 17.26
CA PRO A 15 27.27 6.93 16.97
C PRO A 15 26.35 6.97 18.20
N LEU A 16 25.07 7.33 18.01
CA LEU A 16 24.07 7.29 19.08
C LEU A 16 24.13 5.91 19.74
N ALA A 17 24.22 5.88 21.07
CA ALA A 17 24.07 4.64 21.82
C ALA A 17 22.70 4.03 21.48
N ALA A 18 22.60 2.69 21.47
CA ALA A 18 21.35 2.00 21.11
C ALA A 18 20.14 2.48 21.95
N ALA A 19 20.37 2.86 23.22
CA ALA A 19 19.37 3.39 24.13
C ALA A 19 18.82 4.79 23.76
N ASP A 20 19.56 5.57 22.96
CA ASP A 20 19.16 6.93 22.57
C ASP A 20 18.34 6.95 21.27
N ARG A 21 18.33 5.83 20.52
CA ARG A 21 17.64 5.75 19.22
C ARG A 21 16.15 5.56 19.41
N ALA A 22 15.36 6.32 18.65
CA ALA A 22 13.90 6.27 18.72
C ALA A 22 13.38 4.92 18.26
N ASN A 23 12.31 4.44 18.90
CA ASN A 23 11.43 3.47 18.28
C ASN A 23 10.62 4.16 17.17
N VAL A 24 10.10 3.37 16.23
CA VAL A 24 9.25 3.86 15.14
C VAL A 24 7.97 3.04 15.10
N LEU A 25 6.83 3.72 15.16
CA LEU A 25 5.52 3.14 14.91
C LEU A 25 4.88 3.86 13.73
N ILE A 26 4.63 3.14 12.64
CA ILE A 26 3.81 3.62 11.52
C ILE A 26 2.48 2.88 11.57
N VAL A 27 1.40 3.63 11.74
CA VAL A 27 0.03 3.14 11.62
C VAL A 27 -0.54 3.60 10.28
N LEU A 28 -0.85 2.65 9.40
CA LEU A 28 -1.43 2.88 8.09
C LEU A 28 -2.82 2.26 8.00
N THR A 29 -3.84 3.05 7.66
CA THR A 29 -5.18 2.54 7.33
C THR A 29 -5.37 2.37 5.82
N ASP A 30 -6.39 1.61 5.42
CA ASP A 30 -6.66 1.24 4.02
C ASP A 30 -8.02 1.75 3.59
N ASP A 31 -8.06 2.67 2.62
CA ASP A 31 -9.28 3.33 2.15
C ASP A 31 -9.98 4.23 3.18
N GLN A 32 -9.29 4.68 4.23
CA GLN A 32 -9.83 5.73 5.11
C GLN A 32 -9.66 7.10 4.42
N GLY A 33 -10.72 7.88 4.28
CA GLY A 33 -10.67 9.19 3.65
C GLY A 33 -10.23 10.31 4.57
N PHE A 34 -9.87 11.47 3.99
CA PHE A 34 -9.54 12.66 4.76
C PHE A 34 -10.70 13.12 5.64
N GLY A 35 -11.93 13.01 5.13
CA GLY A 35 -13.16 13.34 5.85
C GLY A 35 -13.66 12.29 6.83
N ASP A 36 -12.97 11.15 7.00
CA ASP A 36 -13.40 10.08 7.90
C ASP A 36 -12.90 10.26 9.35
N LEU A 37 -12.72 11.52 9.78
CA LEU A 37 -12.23 11.86 11.11
C LEU A 37 -12.98 13.06 11.69
N GLY A 38 -13.25 13.04 13.00
CA GLY A 38 -13.87 14.15 13.70
C GLY A 38 -13.01 15.42 13.63
N VAL A 39 -11.67 15.28 13.77
CA VAL A 39 -10.72 16.40 13.64
C VAL A 39 -10.71 17.06 12.25
N HIS A 40 -11.21 16.38 11.23
CA HIS A 40 -11.40 16.91 9.87
C HIS A 40 -12.85 17.26 9.54
N GLY A 41 -13.71 17.37 10.56
CA GLY A 41 -15.05 17.91 10.43
C GLY A 41 -16.12 16.87 10.06
N ASN A 42 -15.91 15.58 10.31
CA ASN A 42 -16.99 14.60 10.26
C ASN A 42 -17.95 14.81 11.46
N PRO A 43 -19.22 15.20 11.25
CA PRO A 43 -20.14 15.45 12.36
C PRO A 43 -20.68 14.16 12.99
N VAL A 44 -20.66 13.04 12.24
CA VAL A 44 -21.30 11.78 12.64
C VAL A 44 -20.31 10.81 13.28
N LEU A 45 -19.27 10.41 12.54
CA LEU A 45 -18.26 9.44 12.99
C LEU A 45 -17.46 10.01 14.17
N LYS A 46 -17.33 9.21 15.23
CA LYS A 46 -16.54 9.57 16.41
C LYS A 46 -15.22 8.79 16.42
N THR A 47 -14.11 9.52 16.39
CA THR A 47 -12.74 8.99 16.43
C THR A 47 -11.95 9.62 17.58
N PRO A 48 -12.37 9.43 18.86
CA PRO A 48 -11.80 10.16 19.98
C PRO A 48 -10.29 9.94 20.19
N ASN A 49 -9.77 8.74 19.91
CA ASN A 49 -8.35 8.45 20.11
C ASN A 49 -7.49 9.09 19.01
N ILE A 50 -7.89 8.94 17.74
CA ILE A 50 -7.23 9.56 16.59
C ILE A 50 -7.34 11.09 16.69
N ASP A 51 -8.50 11.63 17.04
CA ASP A 51 -8.69 13.08 17.19
C ASP A 51 -7.82 13.65 18.31
N SER A 52 -7.71 12.95 19.45
CA SER A 52 -6.84 13.32 20.56
C SER A 52 -5.36 13.24 20.19
N PHE A 53 -4.97 12.23 19.43
CA PHE A 53 -3.61 12.10 18.90
C PHE A 53 -3.30 13.23 17.92
N ALA A 54 -4.19 13.50 16.96
CA ALA A 54 -4.02 14.56 15.98
C ALA A 54 -3.83 15.93 16.64
N LYS A 55 -4.59 16.24 17.71
CA LYS A 55 -4.46 17.51 18.47
C LYS A 55 -3.10 17.68 19.14
N ARG A 56 -2.42 16.59 19.50
CA ARG A 56 -1.10 16.59 20.13
C ARG A 56 0.04 16.31 19.14
N SER A 57 -0.29 16.11 17.87
CA SER A 57 0.68 15.82 16.81
C SER A 57 1.03 17.07 16.02
N VAL A 58 2.15 17.01 15.31
CA VAL A 58 2.36 17.83 14.11
C VAL A 58 1.51 17.24 12.98
N GLN A 59 0.71 18.07 12.33
CA GLN A 59 -0.14 17.66 11.21
C GLN A 59 0.41 18.25 9.91
N LEU A 60 0.70 17.39 8.92
CA LEU A 60 0.95 17.83 7.55
C LEU A 60 -0.40 17.88 6.83
N THR A 61 -1.01 19.06 6.77
CA THR A 61 -2.38 19.19 6.23
C THR A 61 -2.42 18.99 4.72
N HIS A 62 -1.29 19.16 4.02
CA HIS A 62 -1.10 18.88 2.59
C HIS A 62 -0.15 17.69 2.39
N PHE A 63 -0.51 16.54 2.97
CA PHE A 63 0.21 15.29 2.76
C PHE A 63 -0.44 14.45 1.66
N TYR A 64 0.38 13.92 0.75
CA TYR A 64 -0.08 13.27 -0.47
C TYR A 64 0.43 11.84 -0.67
N VAL A 65 -0.46 10.99 -1.16
CA VAL A 65 -0.24 9.58 -1.47
C VAL A 65 -0.61 9.28 -2.92
N SER A 66 -0.31 8.07 -3.39
CA SER A 66 -0.80 7.63 -4.69
C SER A 66 -2.32 7.39 -4.66
N PRO A 67 -3.02 7.43 -5.80
CA PRO A 67 -4.49 7.25 -5.83
C PRO A 67 -5.01 5.88 -5.34
N VAL A 68 -4.11 4.91 -5.11
CA VAL A 68 -4.41 3.53 -4.71
C VAL A 68 -3.28 2.93 -3.85
N CYS A 69 -3.60 1.84 -3.17
CA CYS A 69 -2.82 1.25 -2.07
C CYS A 69 -1.40 0.74 -2.43
N SER A 70 -1.19 -0.19 -3.37
CA SER A 70 0.15 -0.76 -3.64
C SER A 70 1.18 0.30 -4.09
N PRO A 71 0.85 1.23 -5.02
CA PRO A 71 1.72 2.36 -5.32
C PRO A 71 2.12 3.21 -4.09
N THR A 72 1.18 3.48 -3.19
CA THR A 72 1.49 4.20 -1.95
C THR A 72 2.43 3.40 -1.05
N ARG A 73 2.13 2.12 -0.84
CA ARG A 73 2.87 1.24 0.07
C ARG A 73 4.31 1.03 -0.39
N SER A 74 4.52 0.80 -1.68
CA SER A 74 5.87 0.65 -2.24
C SER A 74 6.69 1.93 -2.09
N SER A 75 6.07 3.07 -2.38
CA SER A 75 6.76 4.36 -2.28
C SER A 75 7.06 4.77 -0.84
N LEU A 76 6.15 4.45 0.10
CA LEU A 76 6.37 4.63 1.53
C LEU A 76 7.57 3.82 2.01
N MET A 77 7.67 2.55 1.59
CA MET A 77 8.71 1.62 2.05
C MET A 77 10.07 1.86 1.42
N THR A 78 10.15 2.52 0.27
CA THR A 78 11.42 2.68 -0.47
C THR A 78 11.90 4.13 -0.53
N GLY A 79 11.01 5.09 -0.25
CA GLY A 79 11.27 6.51 -0.48
C GLY A 79 11.36 6.89 -1.97
N ARG A 80 10.89 6.03 -2.87
CA ARG A 80 10.98 6.14 -4.33
C ARG A 80 9.59 6.12 -4.95
N TYR A 81 9.39 6.73 -6.11
CA TYR A 81 8.12 6.63 -6.82
C TYR A 81 7.85 5.18 -7.25
N ASN A 82 6.60 4.73 -7.14
CA ASN A 82 6.15 3.37 -7.39
C ASN A 82 6.55 2.80 -8.76
N TYR A 83 6.63 3.62 -9.82
CA TYR A 83 7.06 3.13 -11.13
C TYR A 83 8.52 2.69 -11.14
N ARG A 84 9.38 3.22 -10.26
CA ARG A 84 10.76 2.73 -10.12
C ARG A 84 10.79 1.36 -9.44
N THR A 85 9.84 1.08 -8.54
CA THR A 85 9.78 -0.13 -7.73
C THR A 85 9.12 -1.32 -8.46
N GLY A 86 8.62 -1.10 -9.68
CA GLY A 86 7.89 -2.11 -10.46
C GLY A 86 6.38 -2.14 -10.22
N VAL A 87 5.88 -1.42 -9.20
CA VAL A 87 4.46 -1.39 -8.85
C VAL A 87 3.71 -0.40 -9.72
N VAL A 88 2.71 -0.89 -10.47
CA VAL A 88 1.94 -0.07 -11.42
C VAL A 88 0.44 -0.02 -11.09
N ASP A 89 -0.09 -1.05 -10.44
CA ASP A 89 -1.51 -1.18 -10.09
C ASP A 89 -1.69 -2.11 -8.88
N THR A 90 -2.92 -2.48 -8.52
CA THR A 90 -3.24 -3.17 -7.25
C THR A 90 -3.49 -4.68 -7.37
N PHE A 91 -3.46 -5.25 -8.58
CA PHE A 91 -3.85 -6.64 -8.85
C PHE A 91 -3.32 -7.12 -10.20
N LEU A 92 -3.55 -8.39 -10.53
CA LEU A 92 -3.03 -9.05 -11.74
C LEU A 92 -1.51 -8.91 -11.87
N GLY A 93 -0.81 -9.15 -10.76
CA GLY A 93 0.66 -9.13 -10.68
C GLY A 93 1.29 -7.74 -10.71
N ARG A 94 0.48 -6.68 -10.77
CA ARG A 94 0.93 -5.28 -10.88
C ARG A 94 1.20 -4.62 -9.53
N SER A 95 0.79 -5.29 -8.45
CA SER A 95 1.08 -4.91 -7.06
C SER A 95 2.44 -5.42 -6.59
N MET A 96 3.06 -6.36 -7.31
CA MET A 96 4.35 -6.93 -6.93
C MET A 96 5.45 -5.88 -7.02
N MET A 97 6.24 -5.74 -5.96
CA MET A 97 7.42 -4.90 -5.90
C MET A 97 8.66 -5.70 -6.31
N ARG A 98 9.61 -5.05 -6.98
CA ARG A 98 10.94 -5.62 -7.24
C ARG A 98 11.61 -5.99 -5.93
N SER A 99 12.14 -7.20 -5.85
CA SER A 99 12.82 -7.68 -4.65
C SER A 99 14.19 -7.07 -4.45
N GLU A 100 14.74 -6.40 -5.46
CA GLU A 100 16.00 -5.65 -5.37
C GLU A 100 15.83 -4.26 -4.76
N GLU A 101 14.59 -3.79 -4.59
CA GLU A 101 14.34 -2.54 -3.85
C GLU A 101 14.64 -2.78 -2.37
N VAL A 102 15.40 -1.87 -1.76
CA VAL A 102 15.71 -1.94 -0.33
C VAL A 102 14.61 -1.24 0.44
N THR A 103 13.93 -1.95 1.34
CA THR A 103 12.84 -1.36 2.13
C THR A 103 13.36 -0.66 3.40
N LEU A 104 12.55 0.24 3.94
CA LEU A 104 12.75 0.86 5.25
C LEU A 104 12.94 -0.19 6.35
N ALA A 105 12.24 -1.32 6.26
CA ALA A 105 12.40 -2.41 7.22
C ALA A 105 13.80 -3.03 7.14
N GLU A 106 14.32 -3.26 5.94
CA GLU A 106 15.69 -3.75 5.76
C GLU A 106 16.72 -2.74 6.26
N MET A 107 16.54 -1.46 5.92
CA MET A 107 17.42 -0.38 6.36
C MET A 107 17.51 -0.29 7.89
N LEU A 108 16.37 -0.42 8.59
CA LEU A 108 16.32 -0.37 10.05
C LEU A 108 16.80 -1.66 10.69
N ARG A 109 16.44 -2.83 10.16
CA ARG A 109 16.92 -4.14 10.62
C ARG A 109 18.45 -4.18 10.58
N ASP A 110 19.04 -3.77 9.46
CA ASP A 110 20.49 -3.75 9.27
C ASP A 110 21.18 -2.72 10.20
N ALA A 111 20.44 -1.70 10.65
CA ALA A 111 20.87 -0.75 11.67
C ALA A 111 20.65 -1.23 13.12
N GLY A 112 20.16 -2.46 13.32
CA GLY A 112 20.00 -3.11 14.62
C GLY A 112 18.60 -3.01 15.24
N TYR A 113 17.59 -2.57 14.49
CA TYR A 113 16.20 -2.54 14.95
C TYR A 113 15.57 -3.93 14.90
N ARG A 114 14.64 -4.19 15.83
CA ARG A 114 13.62 -5.24 15.64
C ARG A 114 12.58 -4.75 14.65
N THR A 115 12.14 -5.58 13.71
CA THR A 115 11.17 -5.14 12.69
C THR A 115 9.90 -6.00 12.69
N GLY A 116 8.74 -5.36 12.75
CA GLY A 116 7.44 -6.01 12.81
C GLY A 116 6.43 -5.46 11.80
N LEU A 117 5.74 -6.34 11.06
CA LEU A 117 4.60 -6.00 10.20
C LEU A 117 3.33 -6.69 10.69
N PHE A 118 2.27 -5.90 10.87
CA PHE A 118 0.96 -6.38 11.31
C PHE A 118 -0.13 -5.86 10.37
N GLY A 119 -0.63 -6.73 9.49
CA GLY A 119 -1.73 -6.45 8.57
C GLY A 119 -1.35 -6.55 7.10
N LYS A 120 -1.77 -5.58 6.30
CA LYS A 120 -1.66 -5.57 4.84
C LYS A 120 -0.25 -5.21 4.37
N TRP A 121 0.38 -6.13 3.63
CA TRP A 121 1.61 -5.86 2.89
C TRP A 121 1.32 -5.33 1.48
N HIS A 122 0.72 -6.19 0.65
CA HIS A 122 0.25 -5.91 -0.72
C HIS A 122 1.34 -5.44 -1.70
N LEU A 123 2.56 -5.96 -1.52
CA LEU A 123 3.72 -5.74 -2.39
C LEU A 123 4.30 -7.06 -2.97
N GLY A 124 3.54 -8.15 -2.86
CA GLY A 124 3.90 -9.51 -3.29
C GLY A 124 3.59 -10.54 -2.21
N ASP A 125 2.92 -11.64 -2.59
CA ASP A 125 2.50 -12.69 -1.65
C ASP A 125 3.46 -13.89 -1.59
N ASN A 126 4.44 -13.94 -2.50
CA ASN A 126 5.39 -15.04 -2.66
C ASN A 126 6.84 -14.56 -2.54
N TYR A 127 7.73 -15.47 -2.17
CA TYR A 127 9.16 -15.25 -2.16
C TYR A 127 9.66 -14.77 -3.53
N PRO A 128 10.60 -13.81 -3.59
CA PRO A 128 11.29 -13.12 -2.48
C PRO A 128 10.65 -11.78 -2.06
N MET A 129 9.36 -11.59 -2.32
CA MET A 129 8.67 -10.30 -2.15
C MET A 129 7.84 -10.21 -0.86
N ARG A 130 7.78 -11.27 -0.04
CA ARG A 130 6.98 -11.29 1.19
C ARG A 130 7.63 -10.37 2.23
N PRO A 131 6.90 -9.85 3.22
CA PRO A 131 7.49 -8.93 4.19
C PRO A 131 8.65 -9.54 4.98
N GLN A 132 8.61 -10.85 5.27
CA GLN A 132 9.73 -11.54 5.94
C GLN A 132 10.99 -11.68 5.07
N ASP A 133 10.84 -11.57 3.75
CA ASP A 133 11.97 -11.53 2.81
C ASP A 133 12.46 -10.09 2.60
N GLN A 134 11.65 -9.10 3.01
CA GLN A 134 11.79 -7.68 2.73
C GLN A 134 11.97 -6.85 4.00
N GLY A 135 12.65 -7.38 5.01
CA GLY A 135 13.07 -6.61 6.18
C GLY A 135 12.39 -6.94 7.50
N PHE A 136 11.20 -7.55 7.50
CA PHE A 136 10.42 -7.77 8.72
C PHE A 136 10.74 -9.10 9.40
N GLU A 137 11.16 -9.08 10.66
CA GLU A 137 11.47 -10.29 11.43
C GLU A 137 10.24 -10.93 12.06
N GLU A 138 9.24 -10.13 12.44
CA GLU A 138 7.95 -10.58 12.97
C GLU A 138 6.81 -10.12 12.06
N VAL A 139 6.11 -11.07 11.43
CA VAL A 139 5.03 -10.80 10.48
C VAL A 139 3.75 -11.49 10.94
N LEU A 140 2.65 -10.75 10.96
CA LEU A 140 1.29 -11.29 10.90
C LEU A 140 0.50 -10.53 9.83
N MET A 141 0.18 -11.19 8.72
CA MET A 141 -0.45 -10.54 7.57
C MET A 141 -1.61 -11.32 6.98
N HIS A 142 -2.50 -10.65 6.24
CA HIS A 142 -3.29 -11.34 5.20
C HIS A 142 -2.59 -11.14 3.85
N ARG A 143 -2.86 -12.02 2.89
CA ARG A 143 -2.35 -11.90 1.52
C ARG A 143 -3.22 -10.97 0.66
N GLY A 144 -2.71 -10.56 -0.49
CA GLY A 144 -3.43 -9.72 -1.45
C GLY A 144 -3.72 -8.30 -0.96
N GLY A 145 -4.70 -7.65 -1.59
CA GLY A 145 -5.06 -6.26 -1.32
C GLY A 145 -6.10 -6.05 -0.22
N GLY A 146 -6.53 -7.11 0.45
CA GLY A 146 -7.58 -7.10 1.45
C GLY A 146 -8.12 -8.52 1.66
N ILE A 147 -8.98 -8.70 2.66
CA ILE A 147 -9.69 -9.96 2.89
C ILE A 147 -10.92 -10.04 1.97
N ALA A 148 -11.34 -11.26 1.64
CA ALA A 148 -12.34 -11.59 0.62
C ALA A 148 -11.85 -11.31 -0.82
N GLN A 149 -10.58 -11.59 -1.07
CA GLN A 149 -9.91 -11.43 -2.37
C GLN A 149 -9.26 -12.74 -2.82
N PRO A 150 -8.82 -12.88 -4.09
CA PRO A 150 -8.34 -14.16 -4.60
C PRO A 150 -7.12 -14.74 -3.90
N SER A 151 -6.34 -13.93 -3.18
CA SER A 151 -5.21 -14.41 -2.39
C SER A 151 -5.60 -15.08 -1.06
N ASP A 152 -6.87 -15.01 -0.66
CA ASP A 152 -7.30 -15.65 0.58
C ASP A 152 -7.09 -17.16 0.50
N PRO A 153 -6.64 -17.79 1.60
CA PRO A 153 -6.66 -19.24 1.69
C PRO A 153 -8.12 -19.73 1.70
N PRO A 154 -8.38 -21.01 1.34
CA PRO A 154 -9.70 -21.61 1.47
C PRO A 154 -10.31 -21.39 2.86
N GLY A 155 -11.50 -20.77 2.91
CA GLY A 155 -12.17 -20.43 4.17
C GLY A 155 -11.59 -19.25 4.95
N GLY A 156 -10.73 -18.43 4.31
CA GLY A 156 -10.08 -17.25 4.90
C GLY A 156 -10.74 -15.89 4.59
N SER A 157 -11.86 -15.87 3.87
CA SER A 157 -12.49 -14.64 3.34
C SER A 157 -13.37 -13.85 4.32
N SER A 158 -13.16 -14.01 5.62
CA SER A 158 -13.95 -13.37 6.68
C SER A 158 -13.08 -12.43 7.51
N TYR A 159 -13.62 -11.26 7.85
CA TYR A 159 -12.98 -10.32 8.78
C TYR A 159 -13.08 -10.80 10.23
N THR A 160 -13.99 -11.73 10.53
CA THR A 160 -14.12 -12.38 11.84
C THR A 160 -13.60 -13.81 11.75
N ASP A 161 -12.82 -14.21 12.75
CA ASP A 161 -12.08 -15.47 12.82
C ASP A 161 -11.20 -15.73 11.57
N PRO A 162 -10.35 -14.75 11.20
CA PRO A 162 -9.61 -14.76 9.95
C PRO A 162 -8.54 -15.87 9.91
N ILE A 163 -8.15 -16.29 8.71
CA ILE A 163 -6.90 -17.01 8.49
C ILE A 163 -5.84 -15.98 8.07
N LEU A 164 -4.79 -15.83 8.87
CA LEU A 164 -3.67 -14.93 8.62
C LEU A 164 -2.38 -15.72 8.50
N PHE A 165 -1.31 -15.09 8.01
CA PHE A 165 0.00 -15.69 7.82
C PHE A 165 0.98 -15.12 8.83
N ARG A 166 1.45 -15.98 9.74
CA ARG A 166 2.54 -15.67 10.67
C ARG A 166 3.86 -16.15 10.10
N ASN A 167 4.76 -15.24 9.75
CA ASN A 167 6.06 -15.56 9.14
C ASN A 167 5.94 -16.63 8.01
N GLY A 168 4.96 -16.45 7.12
CA GLY A 168 4.69 -17.34 5.99
C GLY A 168 3.81 -18.56 6.27
N LYS A 169 3.45 -18.83 7.53
CA LYS A 169 2.58 -19.97 7.91
C LYS A 169 1.14 -19.52 8.16
N ALA A 170 0.18 -20.16 7.50
CA ALA A 170 -1.24 -19.87 7.71
C ALA A 170 -1.71 -20.36 9.09
N GLU A 171 -2.39 -19.49 9.83
CA GLU A 171 -2.94 -19.74 11.16
C GLU A 171 -4.36 -19.15 11.24
N ARG A 172 -5.28 -19.87 11.90
CA ARG A 172 -6.62 -19.36 12.17
C ARG A 172 -6.62 -18.61 13.50
N PHE A 173 -7.16 -17.39 13.48
CA PHE A 173 -7.33 -16.56 14.66
C PHE A 173 -8.80 -16.47 15.05
N LYS A 174 -9.06 -16.09 16.30
CA LYS A 174 -10.40 -15.82 16.81
C LYS A 174 -10.59 -14.31 17.00
N GLY A 175 -11.76 -13.80 16.65
CA GLY A 175 -12.11 -12.38 16.80
C GLY A 175 -12.01 -11.59 15.50
N TYR A 176 -12.21 -10.28 15.61
CA TYR A 176 -12.20 -9.36 14.47
C TYR A 176 -10.76 -9.03 14.05
N VAL A 177 -10.48 -9.01 12.75
CA VAL A 177 -9.11 -8.90 12.21
C VAL A 177 -8.37 -7.68 12.73
N THR A 178 -9.02 -6.51 12.87
CA THR A 178 -8.39 -5.31 13.42
C THR A 178 -7.89 -5.53 14.85
N ASP A 179 -8.69 -6.23 15.68
CA ASP A 179 -8.33 -6.54 17.06
C ASP A 179 -7.15 -7.52 17.09
N VAL A 180 -7.20 -8.58 16.27
CA VAL A 180 -6.14 -9.61 16.16
C VAL A 180 -4.80 -8.99 15.74
N LEU A 181 -4.80 -8.11 14.74
CA LEU A 181 -3.61 -7.40 14.27
C LEU A 181 -3.06 -6.45 15.35
N THR A 182 -3.95 -5.79 16.09
CA THR A 182 -3.57 -4.91 17.20
C THR A 182 -2.92 -5.68 18.33
N ASP A 183 -3.47 -6.85 18.69
CA ASP A 183 -2.94 -7.71 19.74
C ASP A 183 -1.52 -8.18 19.41
N ALA A 184 -1.29 -8.60 18.16
CA ALA A 184 0.05 -9.00 17.70
C ALA A 184 1.05 -7.84 17.71
N ALA A 185 0.63 -6.65 17.28
CA ALA A 185 1.48 -5.46 17.34
C ALA A 185 1.83 -5.07 18.79
N LEU A 186 0.86 -5.15 19.71
CA LEU A 186 1.07 -4.91 21.14
C LEU A 186 2.04 -5.93 21.75
N GLU A 187 1.94 -7.20 21.38
CA GLU A 187 2.86 -8.26 21.82
C GLU A 187 4.30 -7.93 21.40
N PHE A 188 4.51 -7.55 20.14
CA PHE A 188 5.83 -7.18 19.61
C PHE A 188 6.41 -5.93 20.28
N ILE A 189 5.58 -4.90 20.49
CA ILE A 189 6.00 -3.64 21.14
C ILE A 189 6.34 -3.88 22.61
N ALA A 190 5.56 -4.70 23.32
CA ALA A 190 5.73 -4.94 24.76
C ALA A 190 6.91 -5.85 25.11
N LYS A 191 7.45 -6.61 24.14
CA LYS A 191 8.58 -7.53 24.34
C LYS A 191 9.84 -6.75 24.78
N PRO A 192 10.37 -6.98 26.01
CA PRO A 192 11.55 -6.28 26.49
C PRO A 192 12.76 -6.50 25.58
N SER A 193 13.47 -5.42 25.25
CA SER A 193 14.67 -5.47 24.42
C SER A 193 15.51 -4.22 24.58
N GLU A 194 16.83 -4.36 24.48
CA GLU A 194 17.78 -3.25 24.34
C GLU A 194 17.81 -2.69 22.90
N LYS A 195 17.21 -3.40 21.94
CA LYS A 195 17.10 -2.95 20.54
C LYS A 195 15.82 -2.12 20.36
N PRO A 196 15.88 -0.95 19.70
CA PRO A 196 14.68 -0.23 19.33
C PRO A 196 13.85 -1.06 18.32
N PHE A 197 12.57 -0.72 18.19
CA PHE A 197 11.68 -1.39 17.23
C PHE A 197 11.25 -0.48 16.10
N PHE A 198 10.97 -1.09 14.95
CA PHE A 198 10.14 -0.55 13.88
C PHE A 198 8.89 -1.42 13.74
N ALA A 199 7.73 -0.86 14.07
CA ALA A 199 6.44 -1.50 13.92
C ALA A 199 5.65 -0.82 12.80
N TYR A 200 5.30 -1.59 11.78
CA TYR A 200 4.39 -1.17 10.71
C TYR A 200 3.04 -1.87 10.89
N VAL A 201 2.09 -1.15 11.49
CA VAL A 201 0.73 -1.64 11.74
C VAL A 201 -0.16 -1.13 10.60
N ALA A 202 -0.35 -1.98 9.60
CA ALA A 202 -0.99 -1.63 8.35
C ALA A 202 -2.37 -2.29 8.26
N TYR A 203 -3.38 -1.69 8.89
CA TYR A 203 -4.73 -2.23 8.86
C TYR A 203 -5.30 -2.27 7.43
N ASN A 204 -6.07 -3.31 7.12
CA ASN A 204 -6.94 -3.36 5.94
C ASN A 204 -8.29 -2.66 6.17
N CYS A 205 -8.47 -2.02 7.31
CA CYS A 205 -9.66 -1.25 7.64
C CYS A 205 -9.54 0.19 7.11
N PRO A 206 -10.62 0.81 6.58
CA PRO A 206 -11.97 0.28 6.35
C PRO A 206 -12.22 -0.31 4.95
N HIS A 207 -11.23 -0.88 4.26
CA HIS A 207 -11.38 -1.40 2.90
C HIS A 207 -12.55 -2.40 2.79
N ALA A 208 -13.22 -2.38 1.63
CA ALA A 208 -14.32 -3.29 1.33
C ALA A 208 -13.85 -4.77 1.21
N PRO A 209 -14.73 -5.77 1.41
CA PRO A 209 -16.13 -5.66 1.81
C PRO A 209 -16.27 -5.12 3.23
N TYR A 210 -17.29 -4.30 3.49
CA TYR A 210 -17.51 -3.67 4.80
C TYR A 210 -18.12 -4.66 5.82
N GLN A 211 -17.36 -5.71 6.13
CA GLN A 211 -17.69 -6.68 7.17
C GLN A 211 -17.30 -6.09 8.52
N VAL A 212 -18.31 -5.83 9.35
CA VAL A 212 -18.19 -5.15 10.64
C VAL A 212 -19.09 -5.85 11.66
N ARG A 213 -18.69 -5.85 12.93
CA ARG A 213 -19.51 -6.41 14.00
C ARG A 213 -20.78 -5.58 14.17
N ASP A 214 -21.87 -6.24 14.54
CA ASP A 214 -23.16 -5.57 14.73
C ASP A 214 -23.10 -4.44 15.77
N GLU A 215 -22.31 -4.62 16.83
CA GLU A 215 -22.11 -3.61 17.87
C GLU A 215 -21.45 -2.32 17.39
N ASP A 216 -20.49 -2.43 16.45
CA ASP A 216 -19.78 -1.28 15.89
C ASP A 216 -20.61 -0.58 14.78
N TRP A 217 -21.46 -1.34 14.08
CA TRP A 217 -22.36 -0.79 13.05
C TRP A 217 -23.61 -0.14 13.65
N LYS A 218 -24.11 -0.65 14.78
CA LYS A 218 -25.35 -0.21 15.45
C LYS A 218 -25.49 1.32 15.59
N PRO A 219 -24.46 2.11 15.95
CA PRO A 219 -24.57 3.56 16.08
C PRO A 219 -24.89 4.28 14.76
N TYR A 220 -24.57 3.67 13.63
CA TYR A 220 -24.71 4.25 12.29
C TYR A 220 -25.89 3.67 11.51
N ARG A 221 -26.60 2.68 12.07
CA ARG A 221 -27.72 2.02 11.41
C ARG A 221 -28.97 2.89 11.48
N GLY A 222 -29.52 3.23 10.31
CA GLY A 222 -30.80 3.93 10.20
C GLY A 222 -30.77 5.43 10.52
N ILE A 223 -29.58 6.02 10.66
CA ILE A 223 -29.40 7.48 10.69
C ILE A 223 -29.11 8.01 9.28
N ASP A 224 -29.41 9.28 9.03
CA ASP A 224 -29.07 9.89 7.74
C ASP A 224 -27.56 10.12 7.63
N LEU A 225 -26.96 9.43 6.67
CA LEU A 225 -25.55 9.53 6.28
C LEU A 225 -25.40 10.12 4.87
N GLY A 226 -26.46 10.71 4.34
CA GLY A 226 -26.47 11.39 3.05
C GLY A 226 -25.93 12.81 3.10
N PRO A 227 -25.83 13.49 1.96
CA PRO A 227 -25.27 14.84 1.85
C PRO A 227 -25.88 15.89 2.78
N ASP A 228 -27.17 15.78 3.10
CA ASP A 228 -27.88 16.75 3.95
C ASP A 228 -27.47 16.68 5.42
N ALA A 229 -26.92 15.55 5.88
CA ALA A 229 -26.39 15.38 7.23
C ALA A 229 -24.98 16.00 7.44
N PHE A 230 -24.37 16.56 6.39
CA PHE A 230 -22.99 17.06 6.40
C PHE A 230 -22.89 18.51 5.90
N PRO A 231 -21.78 19.21 6.22
CA PRO A 231 -21.56 20.57 5.74
C PRO A 231 -21.60 20.69 4.21
N LYS A 232 -22.20 21.76 3.69
CA LYS A 232 -22.23 22.06 2.25
C LYS A 232 -20.93 22.74 1.82
N THR A 233 -19.86 21.96 1.71
CA THR A 233 -18.51 22.44 1.39
C THR A 233 -17.92 21.60 0.26
N GLY A 234 -17.35 22.25 -0.76
CA GLY A 234 -16.63 21.58 -1.85
C GLY A 234 -17.45 20.55 -2.63
N SER A 235 -16.84 19.41 -2.99
CA SER A 235 -17.48 18.32 -3.76
C SER A 235 -17.16 16.90 -3.22
N PRO A 236 -17.56 16.58 -1.97
CA PRO A 236 -17.13 15.37 -1.26
C PRO A 236 -17.83 14.09 -1.72
N TRP A 237 -19.02 14.21 -2.32
CA TRP A 237 -19.91 13.08 -2.60
C TRP A 237 -19.79 12.50 -4.02
N ALA A 238 -18.75 12.87 -4.79
CA ALA A 238 -18.60 12.48 -6.20
C ALA A 238 -18.50 10.95 -6.43
N GLY A 239 -19.47 10.31 -7.06
CA GLY A 239 -19.43 8.88 -7.36
C GLY A 239 -20.76 8.35 -7.87
N LYS A 240 -20.78 7.11 -8.38
CA LYS A 240 -21.94 6.57 -9.09
C LYS A 240 -23.10 6.14 -8.19
N LYS A 241 -22.84 5.75 -6.94
CA LYS A 241 -23.86 5.25 -6.01
C LYS A 241 -23.52 5.63 -4.57
N LEU A 242 -24.41 6.41 -3.96
CA LEU A 242 -24.45 6.62 -2.51
C LEU A 242 -25.15 5.40 -1.88
N ASN A 243 -24.52 4.77 -0.90
CA ASN A 243 -25.13 3.70 -0.11
C ASN A 243 -24.89 3.95 1.37
N GLN A 244 -25.90 4.49 2.06
CA GLN A 244 -25.77 4.87 3.47
C GLN A 244 -25.47 3.67 4.39
N ASP A 245 -25.93 2.46 4.05
CA ASP A 245 -25.59 1.25 4.83
C ASP A 245 -24.09 0.96 4.78
N GLU A 246 -23.49 1.01 3.57
CA GLU A 246 -22.06 0.85 3.38
C GLU A 246 -21.25 1.95 4.10
N ILE A 247 -21.74 3.20 4.10
CA ILE A 247 -21.12 4.29 4.87
C ILE A 247 -21.15 3.96 6.36
N GLY A 248 -22.31 3.56 6.89
CA GLY A 248 -22.45 3.22 8.31
C GLY A 248 -21.59 2.04 8.72
N ARG A 249 -21.43 1.04 7.85
CA ARG A 249 -20.52 -0.09 8.09
C ARG A 249 -19.06 0.35 8.08
N ALA A 250 -18.63 1.13 7.09
CA ALA A 250 -17.28 1.70 7.06
C ALA A 250 -16.99 2.53 8.32
N TYR A 251 -17.94 3.36 8.77
CA TYR A 251 -17.82 4.13 10.01
C TYR A 251 -17.72 3.23 11.25
N GLY A 252 -18.45 2.11 11.32
CA GLY A 252 -18.28 1.11 12.36
C GLY A 252 -16.87 0.51 12.39
N MET A 253 -16.33 0.15 11.21
CA MET A 253 -14.96 -0.37 11.10
C MET A 253 -13.93 0.66 11.59
N ILE A 254 -14.12 1.95 11.24
CA ILE A 254 -13.23 3.03 11.65
C ILE A 254 -13.34 3.31 13.16
N ALA A 255 -14.53 3.23 13.74
CA ALA A 255 -14.71 3.36 15.19
C ALA A 255 -13.99 2.24 15.97
N ASN A 256 -14.05 1.00 15.49
CA ASN A 256 -13.26 -0.11 16.03
C ASN A 256 -11.75 0.15 15.87
N LEU A 257 -11.31 0.64 14.71
CA LEU A 257 -9.90 0.99 14.47
C LEU A 257 -9.42 2.12 15.39
N ASP A 258 -10.25 3.13 15.65
CA ASP A 258 -9.94 4.21 16.61
C ASP A 258 -9.71 3.66 18.02
N ALA A 259 -10.57 2.75 18.48
CA ALA A 259 -10.40 2.10 19.78
C ALA A 259 -9.08 1.31 19.84
N ASN A 260 -8.74 0.56 18.79
CA ASN A 260 -7.49 -0.17 18.69
C ASN A 260 -6.25 0.73 18.62
N PHE A 261 -6.35 1.87 17.94
CA PHE A 261 -5.30 2.88 17.95
C PHE A 261 -5.07 3.45 19.36
N GLY A 262 -6.14 3.67 20.13
CA GLY A 262 -6.04 4.02 21.54
C GLY A 262 -5.29 2.97 22.38
N ARG A 263 -5.55 1.68 22.12
CA ARG A 263 -4.84 0.56 22.78
C ARG A 263 -3.34 0.58 22.47
N LEU A 264 -2.97 0.82 21.21
CA LEU A 264 -1.56 0.97 20.79
C LEU A 264 -0.90 2.14 21.52
N LEU A 265 -1.48 3.34 21.43
CA LEU A 265 -0.91 4.55 22.04
C LEU A 265 -0.70 4.42 23.55
N ALA A 266 -1.55 3.66 24.25
CA ALA A 266 -1.41 3.41 25.68
C ALA A 266 -0.20 2.54 26.07
N LYS A 267 0.44 1.86 25.10
CA LYS A 267 1.55 0.92 25.33
C LYS A 267 2.84 1.29 24.62
N VAL A 268 2.80 2.28 23.73
CA VAL A 268 3.98 2.76 23.01
C VAL A 268 4.92 3.51 23.98
N PRO A 269 6.23 3.20 24.00
CA PRO A 269 7.20 3.92 24.82
C PRO A 269 7.31 5.41 24.46
N GLU A 270 7.71 6.25 25.40
CA GLU A 270 7.78 7.71 25.18
C GLU A 270 8.77 8.10 24.07
N ASN A 271 9.93 7.43 23.98
CA ASN A 271 10.91 7.63 22.92
C ASN A 271 10.51 6.87 21.64
N THR A 272 9.37 7.25 21.06
CA THR A 272 8.85 6.67 19.82
C THR A 272 8.39 7.77 18.87
N LEU A 273 8.86 7.73 17.63
CA LEU A 273 8.24 8.45 16.52
C LEU A 273 7.00 7.69 16.08
N VAL A 274 5.82 8.26 16.32
CA VAL A 274 4.53 7.69 15.90
C VAL A 274 4.02 8.46 14.69
N LEU A 275 3.81 7.77 13.58
CA LEU A 275 3.22 8.29 12.35
C LEU A 275 1.86 7.62 12.12
N PHE A 276 0.81 8.41 11.93
CA PHE A 276 -0.51 7.93 11.50
C PHE A 276 -0.85 8.50 10.14
N LEU A 277 -1.23 7.64 9.20
CA LEU A 277 -1.68 8.02 7.85
C LEU A 277 -2.56 6.95 7.21
N THR A 278 -3.03 7.21 5.99
CA THR A 278 -3.84 6.28 5.17
C THR A 278 -3.24 6.18 3.76
N ASP A 279 -3.51 5.09 3.05
CA ASP A 279 -2.84 4.78 1.78
C ASP A 279 -3.42 5.47 0.55
N ASN A 280 -4.67 5.92 0.61
CA ASN A 280 -5.34 6.70 -0.43
C ASN A 280 -6.63 7.36 0.12
N GLY A 281 -7.34 8.10 -0.73
CA GLY A 281 -8.68 8.61 -0.42
C GLY A 281 -9.70 7.49 -0.12
N PRO A 282 -10.95 7.83 0.23
CA PRO A 282 -11.92 6.84 0.67
C PRO A 282 -12.34 5.89 -0.45
N GLY A 283 -12.38 4.59 -0.16
CA GLY A 283 -13.03 3.60 -1.02
C GLY A 283 -14.55 3.76 -0.94
N GLY A 284 -15.26 3.94 -2.06
CA GLY A 284 -16.72 4.14 -2.04
C GLY A 284 -17.18 5.58 -1.67
N VAL A 285 -18.48 5.84 -1.81
CA VAL A 285 -19.04 7.19 -1.63
C VAL A 285 -19.34 7.48 -0.16
N ARG A 286 -18.63 8.47 0.41
CA ARG A 286 -18.88 9.07 1.73
C ARG A 286 -18.29 10.48 1.83
N TRP A 287 -18.53 11.16 2.95
CA TRP A 287 -18.02 12.49 3.24
C TRP A 287 -16.49 12.53 3.19
N ASN A 288 -15.94 13.46 2.41
CA ASN A 288 -14.50 13.62 2.22
C ASN A 288 -14.04 15.06 2.51
N ALA A 289 -14.61 15.70 3.53
CA ALA A 289 -14.24 17.05 3.99
C ALA A 289 -14.23 18.11 2.86
N GLY A 290 -15.17 18.03 1.93
CA GLY A 290 -15.25 18.89 0.75
C GLY A 290 -14.26 18.59 -0.38
N LEU A 291 -13.26 17.72 -0.17
CA LEU A 291 -12.28 17.38 -1.20
C LEU A 291 -12.96 16.71 -2.40
N ARG A 292 -12.53 17.07 -3.61
CA ARG A 292 -13.10 16.56 -4.85
C ARG A 292 -12.68 15.11 -5.06
N ASN A 293 -13.68 14.25 -5.30
CA ASN A 293 -13.48 12.84 -5.67
C ASN A 293 -12.84 11.99 -4.55
N ARG A 294 -12.32 10.80 -4.91
CA ARG A 294 -11.94 9.75 -3.96
C ARG A 294 -10.88 8.78 -4.53
N LYS A 295 -10.64 7.64 -3.85
CA LYS A 295 -9.75 6.56 -4.31
C LYS A 295 -9.87 6.30 -5.81
N GLY A 296 -8.73 6.11 -6.45
CA GLY A 296 -8.60 5.86 -7.88
C GLY A 296 -8.61 7.12 -8.74
N THR A 297 -8.51 8.30 -8.14
CA THR A 297 -8.43 9.58 -8.86
C THR A 297 -7.30 10.45 -8.32
N VAL A 298 -6.81 11.35 -9.16
CA VAL A 298 -5.70 12.27 -8.86
C VAL A 298 -6.16 13.65 -8.33
N TYR A 299 -7.46 13.83 -8.15
CA TYR A 299 -8.02 14.99 -7.42
C TYR A 299 -7.67 14.92 -5.93
N GLU A 300 -7.77 16.03 -5.20
CA GLU A 300 -7.38 16.11 -3.78
C GLU A 300 -8.03 15.00 -2.96
N GLY A 301 -9.31 14.68 -3.22
CA GLY A 301 -10.01 13.66 -2.45
C GLY A 301 -9.49 12.23 -2.65
N GLY A 302 -8.72 11.96 -3.71
CA GLY A 302 -8.09 10.67 -3.97
C GLY A 302 -6.65 10.53 -3.48
N ILE A 303 -5.91 11.65 -3.40
CA ILE A 303 -4.46 11.65 -3.08
C ILE A 303 -4.09 12.41 -1.81
N ARG A 304 -4.90 13.36 -1.32
CA ARG A 304 -4.64 14.09 -0.07
C ARG A 304 -5.22 13.30 1.09
N VAL A 305 -4.39 13.06 2.10
CA VAL A 305 -4.74 12.16 3.20
C VAL A 305 -4.33 12.70 4.57
N PRO A 306 -4.96 12.25 5.68
CA PRO A 306 -4.50 12.55 7.02
C PRO A 306 -3.05 12.11 7.21
N PHE A 307 -2.25 12.96 7.86
CA PHE A 307 -0.91 12.64 8.33
C PHE A 307 -0.66 13.33 9.67
N PHE A 308 -0.38 12.53 10.69
CA PHE A 308 -0.09 12.99 12.05
C PHE A 308 1.23 12.38 12.53
N ALA A 309 2.13 13.22 13.03
CA ALA A 309 3.41 12.81 13.60
C ALA A 309 3.53 13.29 15.05
N ALA A 310 3.85 12.38 15.96
CA ALA A 310 4.12 12.70 17.36
C ALA A 310 5.41 12.01 17.83
N TRP A 311 6.18 12.73 18.64
CA TRP A 311 7.34 12.20 19.34
C TRP A 311 7.51 13.00 20.62
N LYS A 312 7.17 12.39 21.75
CA LYS A 312 7.11 13.10 23.04
C LYS A 312 8.48 13.68 23.39
N GLY A 313 8.50 14.97 23.75
CA GLY A 313 9.73 15.68 24.12
C GLY A 313 10.60 16.12 22.94
N ARG A 314 10.23 15.80 21.70
CA ARG A 314 11.00 16.16 20.50
C ARG A 314 10.20 16.93 19.44
N LEU A 315 9.01 16.45 19.09
CA LEU A 315 8.13 17.18 18.16
C LEU A 315 7.20 18.14 18.94
N PRO A 316 6.98 19.38 18.45
CA PRO A 316 6.04 20.32 19.06
C PRO A 316 4.59 19.84 18.89
N GLU A 317 3.80 19.94 19.95
CA GLU A 317 2.39 19.53 19.91
C GLU A 317 1.50 20.55 19.18
N GLY A 318 0.42 20.06 18.55
CA GLY A 318 -0.67 20.90 18.02
C GLY A 318 -0.34 21.75 16.80
N ARG A 319 0.84 21.56 16.20
CA ARG A 319 1.29 22.34 15.05
C ARG A 319 0.67 21.82 13.76
N LYS A 320 0.24 22.73 12.88
CA LYS A 320 -0.22 22.41 11.52
C LYS A 320 0.72 23.00 10.50
N LEU A 321 1.06 22.20 9.49
CA LEU A 321 1.97 22.56 8.43
C LEU A 321 1.27 22.38 7.09
N GLU A 322 1.28 23.45 6.29
CA GLU A 322 0.67 23.45 4.96
C GLU A 322 1.66 23.14 3.85
N THR A 323 2.94 22.92 4.19
CA THR A 323 3.98 22.58 3.23
C THR A 323 3.68 21.23 2.57
N PRO A 324 3.63 21.15 1.23
CA PRO A 324 3.37 19.89 0.54
C PRO A 324 4.44 18.83 0.81
N ALA A 325 4.00 17.68 1.28
CA ALA A 325 4.81 16.48 1.53
C ALA A 325 4.11 15.25 0.97
N ALA A 326 4.83 14.15 0.81
CA ALA A 326 4.29 12.92 0.25
C ALA A 326 4.87 11.68 0.93
N HIS A 327 4.18 10.56 0.73
CA HIS A 327 4.60 9.23 1.15
C HIS A 327 6.06 8.85 0.81
N ILE A 328 6.62 9.34 -0.31
CA ILE A 328 8.06 9.14 -0.63
C ILE A 328 9.01 9.77 0.41
N ASP A 329 8.55 10.75 1.18
CA ASP A 329 9.37 11.42 2.20
C ASP A 329 9.45 10.62 3.51
N ILE A 330 8.59 9.62 3.71
CA ILE A 330 8.51 8.89 4.98
C ILE A 330 9.80 8.14 5.25
N THR A 331 10.28 7.34 4.30
CA THR A 331 11.54 6.59 4.44
C THR A 331 12.72 7.49 4.83
N PRO A 332 13.08 8.55 4.07
CA PRO A 332 14.20 9.41 4.46
C PRO A 332 13.96 10.14 5.79
N THR A 333 12.71 10.49 6.13
CA THR A 333 12.36 11.09 7.43
C THR A 333 12.61 10.15 8.60
N VAL A 334 12.19 8.89 8.46
CA VAL A 334 12.38 7.88 9.50
C VAL A 334 13.87 7.55 9.67
N LEU A 335 14.61 7.44 8.57
CA LEU A 335 16.07 7.24 8.61
C LEU A 335 16.79 8.36 9.35
N GLU A 336 16.47 9.63 9.05
CA GLU A 336 17.05 10.78 9.76
C GLU A 336 16.67 10.77 11.24
N ALA A 337 15.41 10.50 11.57
CA ALA A 337 14.94 10.42 12.96
C ALA A 337 15.67 9.34 13.78
N CYS A 338 16.03 8.23 13.13
CA CYS A 338 16.76 7.12 13.74
C CYS A 338 18.28 7.30 13.73
N GLY A 339 18.80 8.33 13.07
CA GLY A 339 20.24 8.50 12.85
C GLY A 339 20.85 7.40 11.97
N VAL A 340 20.06 6.83 11.05
CA VAL A 340 20.49 5.76 10.14
C VAL A 340 20.80 6.38 8.77
N PRO A 341 22.03 6.23 8.25
CA PRO A 341 22.35 6.75 6.92
C PRO A 341 21.59 5.98 5.84
N ALA A 342 21.21 6.67 4.77
CA ALA A 342 20.67 6.01 3.58
C ALA A 342 21.70 5.00 3.02
N PRO A 343 21.26 3.82 2.54
CA PRO A 343 22.17 2.84 1.96
C PRO A 343 22.93 3.40 0.75
N LYS A 344 24.19 2.99 0.61
CA LYS A 344 24.99 3.37 -0.57
C LYS A 344 24.34 2.83 -1.84
N GLY A 345 24.18 3.68 -2.85
CA GLY A 345 23.63 3.29 -4.15
C GLY A 345 22.10 3.28 -4.24
N VAL A 346 21.38 3.53 -3.15
CA VAL A 346 19.91 3.67 -3.16
C VAL A 346 19.56 5.15 -3.30
N ALA A 347 19.11 5.56 -4.49
CA ALA A 347 18.62 6.91 -4.73
C ALA A 347 17.15 7.03 -4.31
N MET A 348 16.84 7.92 -3.38
CA MET A 348 15.46 8.22 -2.98
C MET A 348 14.93 9.43 -3.75
N ASP A 349 13.63 9.41 -4.07
CA ASP A 349 12.93 10.55 -4.68
C ASP A 349 12.39 11.51 -3.60
N GLY A 350 12.12 10.99 -2.40
CA GLY A 350 11.73 11.77 -1.23
C GLY A 350 12.88 12.53 -0.59
N ARG A 351 12.52 13.47 0.28
CA ARG A 351 13.47 14.15 1.18
C ARG A 351 12.91 14.14 2.59
N SER A 352 13.77 14.07 3.58
CA SER A 352 13.30 14.09 4.96
C SER A 352 12.56 15.39 5.27
N VAL A 353 11.40 15.26 5.90
CA VAL A 353 10.61 16.39 6.45
C VAL A 353 10.83 16.55 7.95
N LEU A 354 11.75 15.80 8.58
CA LEU A 354 11.98 15.85 10.02
C LEU A 354 12.27 17.27 10.53
N PRO A 355 13.14 18.09 9.90
CA PRO A 355 13.37 19.46 10.34
C PRO A 355 12.10 20.32 10.35
N LEU A 356 11.20 20.10 9.37
CA LEU A 356 9.91 20.77 9.35
C LEU A 356 9.05 20.30 10.51
N LEU A 357 9.03 19.00 10.82
CA LEU A 357 8.27 18.47 11.94
C LEU A 357 8.79 19.03 13.28
N GLU A 358 10.10 19.07 13.48
CA GLU A 358 10.76 19.59 14.70
C GLU A 358 10.58 21.10 14.88
N GLY A 359 10.20 21.83 13.82
CA GLY A 359 9.98 23.27 13.89
C GLY A 359 11.23 24.10 13.71
N GLU A 360 12.24 23.50 13.09
CA GLU A 360 13.42 24.21 12.67
C GLU A 360 13.08 25.30 11.66
N LYS A 361 13.79 26.43 11.78
CA LYS A 361 13.72 27.52 10.82
C LYS A 361 14.75 27.25 9.73
N ILE A 362 14.33 26.54 8.69
CA ILE A 362 15.16 26.21 7.54
C ILE A 362 14.63 26.85 6.27
N ASP A 363 15.52 27.14 5.33
CA ASP A 363 15.10 27.45 3.96
C ASP A 363 14.60 26.15 3.31
N TRP A 364 13.31 26.11 3.00
CA TRP A 364 12.66 24.92 2.45
C TRP A 364 12.23 25.18 1.01
N PRO A 365 13.06 24.78 0.02
CA PRO A 365 12.77 25.07 -1.37
C PRO A 365 11.50 24.34 -1.81
N GLY A 366 10.61 25.07 -2.48
CA GLY A 366 9.42 24.52 -3.10
C GLY A 366 9.78 23.44 -4.11
N ARG A 367 8.94 22.42 -4.23
CA ARG A 367 9.10 21.34 -5.22
C ARG A 367 7.76 21.00 -5.85
N HIS A 368 7.82 20.14 -6.86
CA HIS A 368 6.66 19.54 -7.50
C HIS A 368 6.59 18.07 -7.11
N LEU A 369 5.40 17.64 -6.71
CA LEU A 369 5.06 16.24 -6.45
C LEU A 369 4.22 15.71 -7.61
N PHE A 370 4.42 14.45 -7.96
CA PHE A 370 3.81 13.83 -9.13
C PHE A 370 3.00 12.61 -8.71
N PHE A 371 1.83 12.46 -9.30
CA PHE A 371 0.93 11.35 -9.01
C PHE A 371 0.34 10.87 -10.31
N GLN A 372 0.38 9.56 -10.54
CA GLN A 372 -0.26 8.96 -11.71
C GLN A 372 -0.77 7.59 -11.35
N TRP A 373 -1.98 7.27 -11.80
CA TRP A 373 -2.48 5.90 -11.74
C TRP A 373 -3.61 5.65 -12.74
N HIS A 374 -3.52 4.53 -13.44
CA HIS A 374 -4.61 3.95 -14.23
C HIS A 374 -4.49 2.43 -14.25
N ARG A 375 -5.58 1.76 -14.63
CA ARG A 375 -5.58 0.33 -14.91
C ARG A 375 -4.78 0.05 -16.19
N GLY A 376 -3.93 -0.96 -16.16
CA GLY A 376 -3.08 -1.36 -17.29
C GLY A 376 -1.87 -2.18 -16.86
N ASP A 377 -1.21 -2.86 -17.81
CA ASP A 377 0.04 -3.57 -17.56
C ASP A 377 1.25 -2.64 -17.42
N ASP A 378 1.19 -1.50 -18.12
CA ASP A 378 2.25 -0.50 -18.21
C ASP A 378 1.66 0.89 -17.98
N PRO A 379 2.42 1.80 -17.36
CA PRO A 379 2.02 3.20 -17.28
C PRO A 379 2.05 3.85 -18.67
N GLU A 380 1.04 4.65 -18.97
CA GLU A 380 0.88 5.39 -20.22
C GLU A 380 1.09 6.90 -19.97
N PRO A 381 1.93 7.60 -20.74
CA PRO A 381 2.17 9.03 -20.53
C PRO A 381 0.89 9.85 -20.73
N GLY A 382 0.69 10.85 -19.88
CA GLY A 382 -0.41 11.81 -19.95
C GLY A 382 -1.77 11.28 -19.47
N ARG A 383 -1.84 10.05 -18.94
CA ARG A 383 -3.08 9.42 -18.48
C ARG A 383 -3.22 9.56 -16.97
N ALA A 384 -4.39 10.01 -16.50
CA ALA A 384 -4.78 10.00 -15.08
C ALA A 384 -3.65 10.46 -14.11
N PHE A 385 -3.11 11.67 -14.33
CA PHE A 385 -1.99 12.22 -13.58
C PHE A 385 -2.30 13.58 -12.94
N ALA A 386 -1.53 13.95 -11.91
CA ALA A 386 -1.48 15.29 -11.35
C ALA A 386 -0.05 15.73 -11.02
N VAL A 387 0.17 17.04 -11.09
CA VAL A 387 1.39 17.71 -10.65
C VAL A 387 1.02 18.71 -9.58
N ARG A 388 1.51 18.52 -8.35
CA ARG A 388 1.25 19.40 -7.21
C ARG A 388 2.51 20.22 -6.92
N GLY A 389 2.51 21.50 -7.31
CA GLY A 389 3.55 22.46 -6.93
C GLY A 389 3.31 23.06 -5.54
N PRO A 390 3.94 24.20 -5.19
CA PRO A 390 3.64 24.92 -3.96
C PRO A 390 2.24 25.57 -3.96
N ARG A 391 1.88 26.25 -5.06
CA ARG A 391 0.60 26.97 -5.22
C ARG A 391 -0.35 26.24 -6.16
N TYR A 392 0.09 25.97 -7.38
CA TYR A 392 -0.75 25.39 -8.41
C TYR A 392 -0.75 23.86 -8.41
N LYS A 393 -1.84 23.29 -8.91
CA LYS A 393 -1.98 21.86 -9.20
C LYS A 393 -2.52 21.68 -10.62
N LEU A 394 -1.80 20.95 -11.46
CA LEU A 394 -2.28 20.49 -12.76
C LEU A 394 -2.92 19.11 -12.58
N VAL A 395 -4.10 18.91 -13.15
CA VAL A 395 -4.83 17.63 -13.11
C VAL A 395 -5.22 17.22 -14.52
N GLN A 396 -4.99 15.97 -14.83
CA GLN A 396 -5.64 15.26 -15.93
C GLN A 396 -6.16 13.94 -15.36
N ALA A 397 -7.44 13.92 -14.98
CA ALA A 397 -8.08 12.78 -14.31
C ALA A 397 -8.67 11.71 -15.26
N ALA A 398 -8.76 11.98 -16.56
CA ALA A 398 -9.35 11.04 -17.51
C ALA A 398 -8.40 9.87 -17.86
N GLY A 399 -9.00 8.78 -18.33
CA GLY A 399 -8.26 7.60 -18.78
C GLY A 399 -7.90 6.60 -17.67
N VAL A 400 -8.58 6.60 -16.52
CA VAL A 400 -8.32 5.60 -15.45
C VAL A 400 -8.51 4.15 -15.92
N GLN A 401 -9.45 3.89 -16.85
CA GLN A 401 -9.68 2.56 -17.42
C GLN A 401 -8.92 2.40 -18.75
N PRO A 402 -8.57 1.16 -19.15
CA PRO A 402 -7.93 0.92 -20.43
C PRO A 402 -8.86 1.33 -21.58
N GLY A 403 -8.26 1.76 -22.70
CA GLY A 403 -8.99 2.18 -23.89
C GLY A 403 -8.84 3.67 -24.19
N LYS A 404 -9.62 4.13 -25.19
CA LYS A 404 -9.58 5.52 -25.67
C LYS A 404 -10.13 6.49 -24.62
N TYR A 405 -9.49 7.64 -24.52
CA TYR A 405 -9.92 8.77 -23.70
C TYR A 405 -9.50 10.06 -24.38
N GLU A 406 -10.18 11.16 -24.07
CA GLU A 406 -9.78 12.49 -24.51
C GLU A 406 -9.04 13.20 -23.36
N PRO A 407 -7.81 13.71 -23.59
CA PRO A 407 -7.10 14.47 -22.58
C PRO A 407 -7.84 15.75 -22.18
N LYS A 408 -7.97 16.00 -20.88
CA LYS A 408 -8.47 17.26 -20.33
C LYS A 408 -7.55 17.72 -19.20
N TYR A 409 -6.90 18.86 -19.41
CA TYR A 409 -6.08 19.48 -18.38
C TYR A 409 -6.92 20.50 -17.61
N GLU A 410 -6.96 20.37 -16.30
CA GLU A 410 -7.53 21.33 -15.37
C GLU A 410 -6.40 21.89 -14.50
N LEU A 411 -6.38 23.20 -14.26
CA LEU A 411 -5.37 23.85 -13.42
C LEU A 411 -6.04 24.54 -12.24
N PHE A 412 -5.59 24.27 -11.02
CA PHE A 412 -6.16 24.84 -9.80
C PHE A 412 -5.12 25.61 -9.01
N ASP A 413 -5.48 26.78 -8.48
CA ASP A 413 -4.73 27.46 -7.42
C ASP A 413 -5.12 26.88 -6.07
N ILE A 414 -4.49 25.78 -5.65
CA ILE A 414 -4.99 24.98 -4.51
C ILE A 414 -4.96 25.74 -3.18
N VAL A 415 -4.16 26.80 -3.08
CA VAL A 415 -4.10 27.65 -1.88
C VAL A 415 -5.40 28.41 -1.70
N ASN A 416 -5.97 28.90 -2.80
CA ASN A 416 -7.23 29.68 -2.79
C ASN A 416 -8.46 28.83 -3.18
N ASP A 417 -8.24 27.66 -3.80
CA ASP A 417 -9.26 26.72 -4.26
C ASP A 417 -8.91 25.29 -3.81
N PRO A 418 -8.94 24.99 -2.49
CA PRO A 418 -8.54 23.68 -1.95
C PRO A 418 -9.49 22.54 -2.35
N PHE A 419 -10.63 22.85 -2.97
CA PHE A 419 -11.64 21.89 -3.41
C PHE A 419 -11.70 21.72 -4.94
N GLU A 420 -10.76 22.32 -5.68
CA GLU A 420 -10.61 22.14 -7.13
C GLU A 420 -11.90 22.50 -7.90
N GLN A 421 -12.52 23.64 -7.59
CA GLN A 421 -13.80 24.07 -8.16
C GLN A 421 -13.64 24.99 -9.38
N ASN A 422 -12.51 25.69 -9.49
CA ASN A 422 -12.29 26.73 -10.48
C ASN A 422 -11.11 26.38 -11.39
N ASP A 423 -11.40 25.82 -12.56
CA ASP A 423 -10.38 25.50 -13.56
C ASP A 423 -9.81 26.78 -14.20
N LEU A 424 -8.51 26.98 -14.03
CA LEU A 424 -7.73 28.09 -14.54
C LEU A 424 -6.97 27.76 -15.83
N ALA A 425 -7.05 26.53 -16.37
CA ALA A 425 -6.18 26.10 -17.47
C ALA A 425 -6.29 27.00 -18.73
N ALA A 426 -7.50 27.49 -19.03
CA ALA A 426 -7.73 28.44 -20.13
C ALA A 426 -7.24 29.87 -19.83
N ARG A 427 -7.22 30.26 -18.55
CA ARG A 427 -6.82 31.61 -18.10
C ARG A 427 -5.31 31.72 -17.89
N GLU A 428 -4.68 30.64 -17.43
CA GLU A 428 -3.26 30.55 -17.09
C GLU A 428 -2.55 29.43 -17.89
N PRO A 429 -2.63 29.43 -19.24
CA PRO A 429 -2.19 28.31 -20.06
C PRO A 429 -0.67 28.09 -20.01
N GLN A 430 0.12 29.11 -19.69
CA GLN A 430 1.57 28.96 -19.53
C GLN A 430 1.92 28.11 -18.30
N ILE A 431 1.25 28.33 -17.18
CA ILE A 431 1.46 27.54 -15.95
C ILE A 431 1.09 26.07 -16.21
N ALA A 432 -0.04 25.83 -16.89
CA ALA A 432 -0.44 24.48 -17.26
C ALA A 432 0.60 23.78 -18.16
N ARG A 433 1.15 24.48 -19.16
CA ARG A 433 2.22 23.95 -20.01
C ARG A 433 3.50 23.65 -19.23
N ASP A 434 3.92 24.54 -18.34
CA ASP A 434 5.14 24.35 -17.55
C ASP A 434 5.01 23.14 -16.59
N LEU A 435 3.86 23.00 -15.93
CA LEU A 435 3.59 21.84 -15.09
C LEU A 435 3.50 20.54 -15.90
N ARG A 436 2.93 20.60 -17.11
CA ARG A 436 2.89 19.44 -18.01
C ARG A 436 4.30 19.01 -18.42
N ALA A 437 5.16 19.94 -18.80
CA ALA A 437 6.55 19.64 -19.16
C ALA A 437 7.33 19.00 -18.00
N ARG A 438 7.08 19.46 -16.76
CA ARG A 438 7.66 18.83 -15.56
C ARG A 438 7.16 17.40 -15.35
N TYR A 439 5.88 17.15 -15.60
CA TYR A 439 5.33 15.80 -15.57
C TYR A 439 5.98 14.90 -16.62
N ASP A 440 6.15 15.38 -17.85
CA ASP A 440 6.76 14.58 -18.92
C ASP A 440 8.19 14.17 -18.55
N ALA A 441 8.99 15.10 -18.02
CA ALA A 441 10.35 14.82 -17.54
C ALA A 441 10.36 13.82 -16.36
N TRP A 442 9.45 13.98 -15.40
CA TRP A 442 9.30 13.03 -14.29
C TRP A 442 8.91 11.64 -14.81
N PHE A 443 7.94 11.56 -15.72
CA PHE A 443 7.43 10.29 -16.25
C PHE A 443 8.52 9.52 -16.98
N GLU A 444 9.27 10.19 -17.86
CA GLU A 444 10.42 9.61 -18.56
C GLU A 444 11.44 9.03 -17.59
N ASP A 445 11.80 9.79 -16.55
CA ASP A 445 12.76 9.38 -15.52
C ASP A 445 12.28 8.16 -14.70
N VAL A 446 11.08 8.23 -14.11
CA VAL A 446 10.60 7.16 -13.21
C VAL A 446 10.23 5.87 -13.93
N THR A 447 10.00 5.92 -15.24
CA THR A 447 9.65 4.72 -16.05
C THR A 447 10.82 4.13 -16.83
N ALA A 448 11.98 4.79 -16.86
CA ALA A 448 13.14 4.41 -17.67
C ALA A 448 13.59 2.94 -17.51
N THR A 449 13.42 2.36 -16.31
CA THR A 449 13.85 0.98 -16.02
C THR A 449 12.68 0.00 -15.85
N LEU A 450 11.43 0.43 -16.04
CA LEU A 450 10.25 -0.35 -15.64
C LEU A 450 10.12 -1.69 -16.37
N LYS A 451 10.18 -1.67 -17.71
CA LYS A 451 9.88 -2.85 -18.54
C LYS A 451 10.91 -3.98 -18.43
N ALA A 452 12.19 -3.63 -18.27
CA ALA A 452 13.28 -4.60 -18.25
C ALA A 452 13.26 -5.48 -17.00
N ASN A 453 12.69 -5.00 -15.89
CA ASN A 453 12.81 -5.62 -14.56
C ASN A 453 11.43 -5.81 -13.92
N ARG A 454 10.52 -6.54 -14.57
CA ARG A 454 9.23 -6.88 -13.94
C ARG A 454 9.43 -7.97 -12.88
N PRO A 455 8.81 -7.87 -11.69
CA PRO A 455 8.94 -8.88 -10.65
C PRO A 455 8.39 -10.24 -11.10
N ARG A 456 9.06 -11.32 -10.65
CA ARG A 456 8.70 -12.71 -10.93
C ARG A 456 8.56 -13.47 -9.62
N ILE A 457 7.69 -14.47 -9.60
CA ILE A 457 7.52 -15.34 -8.43
C ILE A 457 8.58 -16.45 -8.46
N HIS A 458 9.31 -16.64 -7.36
CA HIS A 458 10.36 -17.65 -7.32
C HIS A 458 9.81 -19.02 -6.94
N VAL A 459 10.21 -20.05 -7.68
CA VAL A 459 9.85 -21.46 -7.41
C VAL A 459 11.08 -22.33 -7.28
N GLY A 460 10.97 -23.41 -6.49
CA GLY A 460 12.09 -24.31 -6.18
C GLY A 460 13.06 -23.78 -5.14
N SER A 461 12.76 -22.64 -4.51
CA SER A 461 13.53 -22.12 -3.38
C SER A 461 13.32 -22.94 -2.11
N GLU A 462 14.26 -22.88 -1.15
CA GLU A 462 14.04 -23.44 0.20
C GLU A 462 13.20 -22.51 1.07
N HIS A 463 13.14 -21.22 0.72
CA HIS A 463 12.40 -20.20 1.45
C HIS A 463 10.87 -20.28 1.24
N GLU A 464 10.43 -20.99 0.20
CA GLU A 464 9.03 -21.26 -0.09
C GLU A 464 8.87 -22.51 -0.96
N ASN A 465 8.47 -23.63 -0.35
CA ASN A 465 8.10 -24.86 -1.05
C ASN A 465 7.02 -25.61 -0.22
N PRO A 466 5.79 -25.79 -0.73
CA PRO A 466 5.31 -25.38 -2.04
C PRO A 466 5.13 -23.85 -2.17
N THR A 467 5.25 -23.33 -3.39
CA THR A 467 4.85 -21.97 -3.76
C THR A 467 3.38 -21.98 -4.16
N VAL A 468 2.57 -21.09 -3.57
CA VAL A 468 1.13 -21.01 -3.86
C VAL A 468 0.82 -19.75 -4.67
N LEU A 469 0.41 -19.94 -5.92
CA LEU A 469 0.04 -18.90 -6.86
C LEU A 469 -1.47 -18.65 -6.84
N THR A 470 -1.88 -17.39 -6.92
CA THR A 470 -3.30 -16.99 -6.91
C THR A 470 -3.61 -16.02 -8.05
N ARG A 471 -4.89 -15.81 -8.35
CA ARG A 471 -5.34 -14.84 -9.38
C ARG A 471 -4.99 -13.38 -9.04
N GLN A 472 -4.50 -13.11 -7.83
CA GLN A 472 -3.96 -11.79 -7.48
C GLN A 472 -2.77 -11.44 -8.36
N ASP A 473 -1.93 -12.42 -8.69
CA ASP A 473 -0.62 -12.16 -9.30
C ASP A 473 -0.47 -12.66 -10.74
N TRP A 474 -1.52 -13.27 -11.32
CA TRP A 474 -1.51 -13.68 -12.73
C TRP A 474 -1.69 -12.49 -13.69
N ARG A 475 -1.29 -12.68 -14.94
CA ARG A 475 -1.33 -11.68 -16.01
C ARG A 475 -1.94 -12.24 -17.28
N GLY A 476 -2.27 -11.36 -18.21
CA GLY A 476 -2.76 -11.71 -19.54
C GLY A 476 -3.98 -10.90 -19.97
N PRO A 477 -4.29 -10.89 -21.27
CA PRO A 477 -5.37 -10.09 -21.84
C PRO A 477 -6.78 -10.54 -21.39
N ALA A 478 -6.91 -11.80 -20.94
CA ALA A 478 -8.14 -12.37 -20.39
C ALA A 478 -8.05 -12.64 -18.88
N ALA A 479 -7.02 -12.09 -18.21
CA ALA A 479 -6.84 -12.25 -16.79
C ALA A 479 -7.79 -11.31 -16.03
N GLY A 480 -8.38 -11.85 -14.97
CA GLY A 480 -9.29 -11.16 -14.07
C GLY A 480 -9.42 -11.94 -12.77
N TRP A 481 -10.46 -11.73 -11.98
CA TRP A 481 -10.65 -12.49 -10.73
C TRP A 481 -11.80 -13.51 -10.82
N GLY A 482 -12.54 -13.52 -11.93
CA GLY A 482 -13.66 -14.39 -12.19
C GLY A 482 -13.26 -15.86 -12.37
N PRO A 483 -14.19 -16.80 -12.14
CA PRO A 483 -13.93 -18.23 -12.24
C PRO A 483 -13.59 -18.71 -13.67
N ASN A 484 -13.97 -17.92 -14.68
CA ASN A 484 -13.75 -18.24 -16.09
C ASN A 484 -12.62 -17.42 -16.73
N ASP A 485 -12.03 -16.49 -15.98
CA ASP A 485 -10.91 -15.70 -16.46
C ASP A 485 -9.67 -16.59 -16.59
N ILE A 486 -8.79 -16.27 -17.55
CA ILE A 486 -7.59 -17.07 -17.84
C ILE A 486 -6.38 -16.16 -17.87
N GLY A 487 -5.39 -16.48 -17.05
CA GLY A 487 -4.11 -15.79 -17.00
C GLY A 487 -2.94 -16.75 -16.85
N HIS A 488 -1.76 -16.18 -16.73
CA HIS A 488 -0.52 -16.89 -16.48
C HIS A 488 0.28 -16.21 -15.36
N TRP A 489 1.16 -16.95 -14.70
CA TRP A 489 2.14 -16.40 -13.77
C TRP A 489 3.52 -16.44 -14.39
N ASP A 490 4.27 -15.34 -14.22
CA ASP A 490 5.67 -15.26 -14.62
C ASP A 490 6.55 -15.69 -13.45
N LEU A 491 7.37 -16.72 -13.68
CA LEU A 491 8.16 -17.39 -12.66
C LEU A 491 9.66 -17.17 -12.88
N SER A 492 10.43 -17.31 -11.80
CA SER A 492 11.87 -17.55 -11.80
C SER A 492 12.14 -18.88 -11.10
N VAL A 493 12.69 -19.86 -11.81
CA VAL A 493 13.02 -21.18 -11.27
C VAL A 493 14.42 -21.11 -10.67
N GLU A 494 14.54 -21.16 -9.34
CA GLU A 494 15.86 -21.05 -8.67
C GLU A 494 16.70 -22.32 -8.82
N ARG A 495 16.05 -23.48 -8.76
CA ARG A 495 16.67 -24.81 -8.86
C ARG A 495 15.90 -25.67 -9.84
N GLY A 496 16.53 -26.12 -10.91
CA GLY A 496 15.93 -27.10 -11.80
C GLY A 496 15.62 -28.42 -11.10
N GLY A 497 14.79 -29.25 -11.72
CA GLY A 497 14.53 -30.61 -11.27
C GLY A 497 13.08 -31.04 -11.46
N LYS A 498 12.62 -31.95 -10.61
CA LYS A 498 11.26 -32.52 -10.66
C LYS A 498 10.30 -31.74 -9.77
N TYR A 499 9.12 -31.46 -10.33
CA TYR A 499 8.07 -30.71 -9.69
C TYR A 499 6.74 -31.46 -9.73
N ARG A 500 5.99 -31.32 -8.63
CA ARG A 500 4.56 -31.60 -8.57
C ARG A 500 3.83 -30.26 -8.67
N VAL A 501 2.79 -30.21 -9.49
CA VAL A 501 1.91 -29.05 -9.59
C VAL A 501 0.48 -29.46 -9.28
N THR A 502 -0.11 -28.86 -8.25
CA THR A 502 -1.52 -29.06 -7.89
C THR A 502 -2.32 -27.84 -8.31
N VAL A 503 -3.33 -28.03 -9.14
CA VAL A 503 -4.21 -26.96 -9.60
C VAL A 503 -5.56 -27.11 -8.93
N THR A 504 -6.02 -26.04 -8.29
CA THR A 504 -7.37 -25.94 -7.71
C THR A 504 -8.25 -25.05 -8.59
N PHE A 505 -9.44 -25.51 -8.92
CA PHE A 505 -10.51 -24.82 -9.64
C PHE A 505 -11.73 -24.62 -8.73
N GLU A 506 -12.77 -23.95 -9.23
CA GLU A 506 -14.11 -24.13 -8.67
C GLU A 506 -14.58 -25.57 -8.94
N PRO A 507 -15.38 -26.20 -8.04
CA PRO A 507 -15.86 -27.57 -8.23
C PRO A 507 -16.51 -27.75 -9.61
N ALA A 508 -16.01 -28.72 -10.39
CA ALA A 508 -16.45 -28.90 -11.75
C ALA A 508 -17.89 -29.43 -11.79
N LYS A 509 -18.77 -28.77 -12.56
CA LYS A 509 -20.17 -29.21 -12.72
C LYS A 509 -20.31 -30.47 -13.57
N VAL A 510 -19.36 -30.67 -14.48
CA VAL A 510 -19.26 -31.80 -15.42
C VAL A 510 -17.79 -32.18 -15.52
N GLU A 511 -17.49 -33.37 -16.04
CA GLU A 511 -16.12 -33.75 -16.36
C GLU A 511 -15.49 -32.76 -17.35
N ARG A 512 -14.24 -32.36 -17.07
CA ARG A 512 -13.46 -31.43 -17.91
C ARG A 512 -12.04 -31.94 -18.09
N LYS A 513 -11.42 -31.54 -19.19
CA LYS A 513 -9.97 -31.70 -19.40
C LYS A 513 -9.24 -30.53 -18.75
N ALA A 514 -8.47 -30.79 -17.70
CA ALA A 514 -7.53 -29.82 -17.14
C ALA A 514 -6.25 -29.80 -17.98
N VAL A 515 -5.75 -28.59 -18.24
CA VAL A 515 -4.53 -28.32 -19.02
C VAL A 515 -3.61 -27.44 -18.17
N LEU A 516 -2.37 -27.88 -18.00
CA LEU A 516 -1.29 -27.16 -17.36
C LEU A 516 -0.17 -26.96 -18.38
N ARG A 517 0.28 -25.71 -18.52
CA ARG A 517 1.50 -25.37 -19.25
C ARG A 517 2.50 -24.84 -18.25
N LEU A 518 3.70 -25.40 -18.23
CA LEU A 518 4.76 -25.01 -17.31
C LEU A 518 6.10 -24.96 -18.06
N GLY A 519 6.58 -23.76 -18.35
CA GLY A 519 7.72 -23.56 -19.24
C GLY A 519 7.39 -24.08 -20.65
N SER A 520 8.18 -25.04 -21.14
CA SER A 520 7.95 -25.71 -22.42
C SER A 520 7.07 -26.98 -22.31
N GLU A 521 6.75 -27.43 -21.10
CA GLU A 521 5.96 -28.64 -20.87
C GLU A 521 4.47 -28.32 -20.93
N GLU A 522 3.68 -29.20 -21.55
CA GLU A 522 2.22 -29.20 -21.47
C GLU A 522 1.76 -30.56 -20.94
N ALA A 523 0.93 -30.54 -19.90
CA ALA A 523 0.37 -31.71 -19.28
C ALA A 523 -1.15 -31.59 -19.17
N THR A 524 -1.85 -32.72 -19.25
CA THR A 524 -3.31 -32.76 -19.21
C THR A 524 -3.81 -33.85 -18.26
N ALA A 525 -4.93 -33.62 -17.61
CA ALA A 525 -5.55 -34.57 -16.70
C ALA A 525 -7.07 -34.42 -16.70
N THR A 526 -7.78 -35.44 -16.23
CA THR A 526 -9.24 -35.42 -16.09
C THR A 526 -9.64 -34.75 -14.77
N LEU A 527 -10.51 -33.75 -14.84
CA LEU A 527 -11.18 -33.14 -13.70
C LEU A 527 -12.63 -33.63 -13.67
N SER A 528 -12.92 -34.61 -12.81
CA SER A 528 -14.24 -35.24 -12.73
C SER A 528 -15.31 -34.28 -12.18
N ALA A 529 -16.59 -34.57 -12.45
CA ALA A 529 -17.69 -33.82 -11.84
C ALA A 529 -17.63 -33.87 -10.30
N GLY A 530 -17.79 -32.71 -9.66
CA GLY A 530 -17.64 -32.52 -8.21
C GLY A 530 -16.20 -32.33 -7.72
N GLN A 531 -15.20 -32.66 -8.54
CA GLN A 531 -13.78 -32.48 -8.21
C GLN A 531 -13.37 -31.01 -8.39
N ALA A 532 -12.51 -30.52 -7.51
CA ALA A 532 -11.96 -29.16 -7.57
C ALA A 532 -10.45 -29.14 -7.79
N GLN A 533 -9.74 -30.24 -7.58
CA GLN A 533 -8.27 -30.28 -7.60
C GLN A 533 -7.75 -31.37 -8.52
N VAL A 534 -6.64 -31.09 -9.19
CA VAL A 534 -5.91 -32.07 -9.99
C VAL A 534 -4.40 -31.87 -9.81
N ALA A 535 -3.66 -32.97 -9.71
CA ALA A 535 -2.21 -32.95 -9.55
C ALA A 535 -1.53 -33.44 -10.84
N PHE A 536 -0.44 -32.77 -11.20
CA PHE A 536 0.45 -33.09 -12.30
C PHE A 536 1.81 -33.46 -11.70
N GLU A 537 2.22 -34.71 -11.85
CA GLU A 537 3.42 -35.27 -11.21
C GLU A 537 4.63 -35.26 -12.15
N LYS A 538 5.83 -35.14 -11.57
CA LYS A 538 7.12 -35.34 -12.26
C LYS A 538 7.38 -34.40 -13.45
N LEU A 539 6.83 -33.19 -13.43
CA LEU A 539 7.14 -32.15 -14.41
C LEU A 539 8.60 -31.71 -14.26
N THR A 540 9.28 -31.44 -15.36
CA THR A 540 10.69 -31.00 -15.32
C THR A 540 10.77 -29.50 -15.56
N LEU A 541 11.38 -28.77 -14.64
CA LEU A 541 11.73 -27.36 -14.83
C LEU A 541 13.24 -27.20 -14.91
N VAL A 542 13.67 -26.33 -15.81
CA VAL A 542 15.07 -25.87 -15.90
C VAL A 542 15.21 -24.56 -15.13
N LYS A 543 16.35 -24.35 -14.50
CA LYS A 543 16.69 -23.10 -13.83
C LYS A 543 16.56 -21.90 -14.80
N GLY A 544 15.95 -20.81 -14.35
CA GLY A 544 15.74 -19.59 -15.13
C GLY A 544 14.28 -19.18 -15.24
N ASP A 545 13.99 -18.26 -16.15
CA ASP A 545 12.64 -17.72 -16.32
C ASP A 545 11.68 -18.79 -16.88
N ALA A 546 10.49 -18.87 -16.30
CA ALA A 546 9.43 -19.74 -16.77
C ALA A 546 8.07 -19.03 -16.70
N ARG A 547 7.06 -19.69 -17.23
CA ARG A 547 5.66 -19.27 -17.15
C ARG A 547 4.80 -20.47 -16.81
N VAL A 548 3.76 -20.25 -16.01
CA VAL A 548 2.72 -21.26 -15.76
C VAL A 548 1.36 -20.73 -16.16
N GLU A 549 0.60 -21.54 -16.89
CA GLU A 549 -0.81 -21.32 -17.22
C GLU A 549 -1.58 -22.59 -16.85
N ALA A 550 -2.73 -22.43 -16.19
CA ALA A 550 -3.56 -23.55 -15.78
C ALA A 550 -5.04 -23.25 -16.01
N ARG A 551 -5.73 -24.16 -16.70
CA ARG A 551 -7.14 -24.02 -17.07
C ARG A 551 -7.85 -25.37 -17.14
N ALA A 552 -9.18 -25.36 -17.09
CA ALA A 552 -10.01 -26.49 -17.47
C ALA A 552 -10.83 -26.14 -18.71
N ASP A 553 -10.70 -26.95 -19.77
CA ASP A 553 -11.38 -26.77 -21.05
C ASP A 553 -12.90 -27.01 -20.89
N GLY A 554 -13.69 -26.42 -21.80
CA GLY A 554 -15.16 -26.44 -21.80
C GLY A 554 -15.74 -25.09 -22.22
N GLU A 555 -17.07 -24.98 -22.25
CA GLU A 555 -17.79 -23.74 -22.57
C GLU A 555 -18.72 -23.35 -21.40
N PRO A 556 -18.38 -22.31 -20.60
CA PRO A 556 -17.13 -21.54 -20.64
C PRO A 556 -15.95 -22.33 -20.02
N LYS A 557 -14.73 -21.95 -20.42
CA LYS A 557 -13.48 -22.37 -19.77
C LYS A 557 -13.47 -21.95 -18.31
N ALA A 558 -12.73 -22.68 -17.47
CA ALA A 558 -12.49 -22.31 -16.09
C ALA A 558 -11.00 -22.06 -15.85
N GLY A 559 -10.66 -20.94 -15.21
CA GLY A 559 -9.29 -20.64 -14.80
C GLY A 559 -8.95 -21.23 -13.44
N ALA A 560 -7.67 -21.52 -13.21
CA ALA A 560 -7.21 -21.93 -11.90
C ALA A 560 -7.54 -20.87 -10.82
N LYS A 561 -8.01 -21.33 -9.66
CA LYS A 561 -8.20 -20.54 -8.44
C LYS A 561 -6.89 -20.44 -7.67
N TYR A 562 -6.22 -21.58 -7.48
CA TYR A 562 -4.88 -21.69 -6.89
C TYR A 562 -4.02 -22.64 -7.72
N VAL A 563 -2.72 -22.39 -7.76
CA VAL A 563 -1.72 -23.33 -8.30
C VAL A 563 -0.62 -23.48 -7.27
N GLU A 564 -0.42 -24.70 -6.78
CA GLU A 564 0.68 -25.04 -5.86
C GLU A 564 1.80 -25.70 -6.67
N ILE A 565 3.01 -25.16 -6.57
CA ILE A 565 4.19 -25.68 -7.26
C ILE A 565 5.19 -26.15 -6.19
N GLU A 566 5.40 -27.47 -6.15
CA GLU A 566 6.26 -28.14 -5.17
C GLU A 566 7.45 -28.78 -5.90
N ARG A 567 8.69 -28.42 -5.52
CA ARG A 567 9.87 -29.17 -5.94
C ARG A 567 9.94 -30.47 -5.13
N VAL A 568 10.00 -31.61 -5.81
CA VAL A 568 9.95 -32.96 -5.20
C VAL A 568 11.23 -33.77 -5.43
N GLY A 569 12.18 -33.27 -6.23
CA GLY A 569 13.44 -33.94 -6.48
C GLY A 569 14.32 -33.21 -7.48
N ASP A 570 15.51 -33.76 -7.71
CA ASP A 570 16.49 -33.30 -8.71
C ASP A 570 16.16 -33.79 -10.13
#